data_AF-A0A4U5M991-F1
#
_entry.id   AF-A0A4U5M991-F1
#
_cell.length_a   1.000
_cell.length_b   1.000
_cell.length_c   1.000
_cell.angle_alpha   90.00
_cell.angle_beta   90.00
_cell.angle_gamma   90.00
#
_symmetry.space_group_name_H-M   'P 1'
#
loop_
_entity.id
_entity.type
_entity.pdbx_description
1 polymer ?
#
loop_
_entity_poly.entity_id
_entity_poly.type
_entity_poly.pdbx_seq_one_letter_code
_entity_poly.pdbx_strand_id
1 'polypeptide(L)'
;MDNVPFAFIDSVAHLVPTNSLFEVSQLANIWKRVGRTHKSKRIDYRITIYVQGDQISYILSGFRFGYHYKVAKLLKTNLHFARINAVFVRRNVNAREPEHDLGLLRKLLSSCLPVQRLNLTEESLSELLTGNLEALEFVWKLPVQSLQVSQYCPGEIIQFHLFQNQNLKEVTIRRASYNVVHRLMKSWEQERMVKVEIAGKALDELSGLGFSTNTYLMSHWPMARTVQNSSGRQISFRVFPY
;
A
#
# COMPACT_ATOMS: atom_id res chain seq x y z
N MET A 1 22.12 -20.49 -11.50
CA MET A 1 20.69 -20.92 -11.59
C MET A 1 20.27 -20.92 -13.07
N ASP A 2 21.00 -21.63 -13.92
CA ASP A 2 20.85 -21.47 -15.38
C ASP A 2 19.82 -22.42 -15.97
N ASN A 3 19.46 -23.47 -15.23
CA ASN A 3 18.49 -24.50 -15.64
C ASN A 3 17.11 -24.31 -15.01
N VAL A 4 16.78 -23.10 -14.53
CA VAL A 4 15.44 -22.84 -13.98
C VAL A 4 14.45 -22.59 -15.12
N PRO A 5 13.19 -23.04 -15.00
CA PRO A 5 12.18 -22.82 -16.03
C PRO A 5 11.94 -21.33 -16.31
N PHE A 6 11.70 -20.98 -17.57
CA PHE A 6 11.35 -19.61 -17.98
C PHE A 6 10.20 -19.04 -17.15
N ALA A 7 9.14 -19.83 -16.90
CA ALA A 7 7.97 -19.41 -16.13
C ALA A 7 8.31 -19.01 -14.69
N PHE A 8 9.29 -19.66 -14.07
CA PHE A 8 9.78 -19.28 -12.75
C PHE A 8 10.46 -17.91 -12.80
N ILE A 9 11.38 -17.71 -13.75
CA ILE A 9 12.10 -16.44 -13.92
C ILE A 9 11.13 -15.30 -14.24
N ASP A 10 10.16 -15.55 -15.12
CA ASP A 10 9.11 -14.60 -15.47
C ASP A 10 8.29 -14.21 -14.23
N SER A 11 7.90 -15.20 -13.42
CA SER A 11 7.18 -14.97 -12.15
C SER A 11 8.01 -14.15 -11.15
N VAL A 12 9.32 -14.42 -11.03
CA VAL A 12 10.22 -13.62 -10.18
C VAL A 12 10.29 -12.18 -10.70
N ALA A 13 10.49 -12.00 -12.01
CA ALA A 13 10.51 -10.68 -12.64
C ALA A 13 9.17 -9.93 -12.46
N HIS A 14 8.05 -10.66 -12.38
CA HIS A 14 6.75 -10.07 -12.11
C HIS A 14 6.64 -9.47 -10.70
N LEU A 15 7.28 -10.10 -9.72
CA LEU A 15 7.18 -9.77 -8.29
C LEU A 15 8.19 -8.73 -7.82
N VAL A 16 9.35 -8.61 -8.48
CA VAL A 16 10.38 -7.65 -8.07
C VAL A 16 9.91 -6.20 -8.28
N PRO A 17 10.39 -5.26 -7.45
CA PRO A 17 10.20 -3.83 -7.68
C PRO A 17 10.76 -3.36 -9.04
N THR A 18 10.17 -2.31 -9.62
CA THR A 18 10.57 -1.78 -10.94
C THR A 18 12.01 -1.29 -10.97
N ASN A 19 12.51 -0.74 -9.86
CA ASN A 19 13.92 -0.34 -9.74
C ASN A 19 14.87 -1.54 -9.77
N SER A 20 14.45 -2.71 -9.28
CA SER A 20 15.26 -3.94 -9.27
C SER A 20 15.33 -4.66 -10.63
N LEU A 21 14.50 -4.27 -11.60
CA LEU A 21 14.51 -4.89 -12.94
C LEU A 21 15.78 -4.56 -13.72
N PHE A 22 16.49 -3.48 -13.36
CA PHE A 22 17.76 -3.16 -13.99
C PHE A 22 18.80 -4.23 -13.69
N GLU A 23 18.95 -4.61 -12.42
CA GLU A 23 19.88 -5.62 -11.93
C GLU A 23 19.54 -6.99 -12.51
N VAL A 24 18.26 -7.38 -12.52
CA VAL A 24 17.81 -8.62 -13.18
C VAL A 24 18.20 -8.62 -14.67
N SER A 25 18.11 -7.47 -15.34
CA SER A 25 18.50 -7.35 -16.75
C SER A 25 20.01 -7.39 -17.02
N GLN A 26 20.85 -7.35 -15.96
CA GLN A 26 22.31 -7.53 -16.06
C GLN A 26 22.75 -8.97 -15.81
N LEU A 27 21.87 -9.83 -15.29
CA LEU A 27 22.17 -11.25 -15.10
C LEU A 27 22.40 -11.95 -16.46
N ALA A 28 23.05 -13.11 -16.44
CA ALA A 28 23.35 -13.89 -17.65
C ALA A 28 22.12 -14.64 -18.21
N ASN A 29 22.25 -15.17 -19.43
CA ASN A 29 21.32 -16.11 -20.02
C ASN A 29 19.86 -15.59 -20.11
N ILE A 30 18.90 -16.44 -19.78
CA ILE A 30 17.47 -16.18 -19.88
C ILE A 30 16.98 -15.08 -18.93
N TRP A 31 17.66 -14.89 -17.79
CA TRP A 31 17.39 -13.80 -16.85
C TRP A 31 17.56 -12.42 -17.50
N LYS A 32 18.63 -12.25 -18.29
CA LYS A 32 18.88 -11.04 -19.08
C LYS A 32 17.67 -10.67 -19.95
N ARG A 33 17.18 -11.66 -20.69
CA ARG A 33 16.09 -11.47 -21.66
C ARG A 33 14.78 -11.16 -20.96
N VAL A 34 14.45 -11.90 -19.90
CA VAL A 34 13.23 -11.65 -19.11
C VAL A 34 13.30 -10.28 -18.45
N GLY A 35 14.41 -9.97 -17.77
CA GLY A 35 14.61 -8.68 -17.10
C GLY A 35 14.49 -7.50 -18.07
N ARG A 36 15.11 -7.57 -19.25
CA ARG A 36 14.95 -6.56 -20.31
C ARG A 36 13.50 -6.44 -20.79
N THR A 37 12.82 -7.57 -20.99
CA THR A 37 11.42 -7.59 -21.44
C THR A 37 10.53 -6.89 -20.42
N HIS A 38 10.60 -7.29 -19.15
CA HIS A 38 9.85 -6.65 -18.07
C HIS A 38 10.20 -5.17 -17.92
N LYS A 39 11.48 -4.81 -17.93
CA LYS A 39 11.92 -3.41 -17.87
C LYS A 39 11.31 -2.56 -18.98
N SER A 40 11.20 -3.10 -20.19
CA SER A 40 10.66 -2.37 -21.36
C SER A 40 9.13 -2.34 -21.42
N LYS A 41 8.46 -3.41 -21.01
CA LYS A 41 7.00 -3.60 -21.19
C LYS A 41 6.19 -3.29 -19.94
N ARG A 42 6.81 -3.25 -18.76
CA ARG A 42 6.11 -3.02 -17.50
C ARG A 42 5.54 -1.62 -17.42
N ILE A 43 4.27 -1.56 -17.03
CA ILE A 43 3.57 -0.32 -16.76
C ILE A 43 3.07 -0.38 -15.33
N ASP A 44 3.61 0.49 -14.49
CA ASP A 44 3.13 0.68 -13.12
C ASP A 44 2.02 1.72 -13.13
N TYR A 45 0.87 1.32 -12.63
CA TYR A 45 -0.31 2.16 -12.46
C TYR A 45 -0.49 2.57 -11.01
N ARG A 46 -1.24 3.64 -10.84
CA ARG A 46 -1.76 4.15 -9.59
C ARG A 46 -3.25 4.37 -9.73
N ILE A 47 -4.02 3.90 -8.75
CA ILE A 47 -5.45 4.17 -8.64
C ILE A 47 -5.65 5.22 -7.55
N THR A 48 -6.41 6.26 -7.86
CA THR A 48 -6.89 7.21 -6.85
C THR A 48 -8.41 7.14 -6.83
N ILE A 49 -8.96 6.77 -5.69
CA ILE A 49 -10.39 6.69 -5.41
C ILE A 49 -10.76 7.94 -4.65
N TYR A 50 -11.77 8.63 -5.14
CA TYR A 50 -12.35 9.80 -4.52
C TYR A 50 -13.68 9.42 -3.88
N VAL A 51 -13.86 9.81 -2.63
CA VAL A 51 -15.11 9.71 -1.89
C VAL A 51 -15.63 11.14 -1.69
N GLN A 52 -16.94 11.34 -1.86
CA GLN A 52 -17.67 12.56 -1.53
C GLN A 52 -19.13 12.24 -1.23
N GLY A 53 -19.52 12.27 0.05
CA GLY A 53 -20.83 11.76 0.44
C GLY A 53 -20.99 10.32 -0.07
N ASP A 54 -22.12 9.98 -0.68
CA ASP A 54 -22.36 8.63 -1.23
C ASP A 54 -21.75 8.40 -2.62
N GLN A 55 -21.07 9.41 -3.18
CA GLN A 55 -20.46 9.30 -4.49
C GLN A 55 -19.03 8.79 -4.39
N ILE A 56 -18.78 7.66 -5.06
CA ILE A 56 -17.44 7.10 -5.22
C ILE A 56 -17.06 7.22 -6.69
N SER A 57 -15.84 7.67 -6.92
CA SER A 57 -15.26 7.72 -8.26
C SER A 57 -13.78 7.39 -8.21
N TYR A 58 -13.18 7.11 -9.35
CA TYR A 58 -11.75 6.79 -9.40
C TYR A 58 -11.08 7.23 -10.68
N ILE A 59 -9.77 7.36 -10.60
CA ILE A 59 -8.87 7.58 -11.73
C ILE A 59 -7.78 6.53 -11.70
N LEU A 60 -7.54 5.91 -12.85
CA LEU A 60 -6.35 5.12 -13.12
C LEU A 60 -5.32 6.00 -13.84
N SER A 61 -4.09 6.04 -13.31
CA SER A 61 -3.00 6.83 -13.88
C SER A 61 -1.70 6.03 -14.01
N GLY A 62 -0.89 6.34 -15.02
CA GLY A 62 0.46 5.79 -15.15
C GLY A 62 1.41 6.45 -14.15
N PHE A 63 2.15 5.66 -13.37
CA PHE A 63 2.98 6.13 -12.26
C PHE A 63 4.06 7.13 -12.68
N ARG A 64 4.62 6.99 -13.89
CA ARG A 64 5.71 7.83 -14.41
C ARG A 64 5.26 9.07 -15.17
N PHE A 65 4.13 8.98 -15.86
CA PHE A 65 3.77 9.98 -16.88
C PHE A 65 2.48 10.75 -16.55
N GLY A 66 1.77 10.38 -15.48
CA GLY A 66 0.53 11.05 -15.10
C GLY A 66 -0.64 10.85 -16.07
N TYR A 67 -0.44 10.15 -17.20
CA TYR A 67 -1.51 9.86 -18.14
C TYR A 67 -2.65 9.10 -17.47
N HIS A 68 -3.87 9.53 -17.75
CA HIS A 68 -5.09 8.88 -17.28
C HIS A 68 -5.51 7.79 -18.27
N TYR A 69 -5.95 6.66 -17.73
CA TYR A 69 -6.43 5.51 -18.50
C TYR A 69 -7.86 5.20 -18.08
N LYS A 70 -8.71 4.85 -19.05
CA LYS A 70 -10.03 4.29 -18.73
C LYS A 70 -9.88 2.80 -18.42
N VAL A 71 -10.40 2.36 -17.28
CA VAL A 71 -10.29 0.96 -16.84
C VAL A 71 -10.95 0.02 -17.84
N ALA A 72 -12.09 0.40 -18.42
CA ALA A 72 -12.77 -0.39 -19.46
C ALA A 72 -11.86 -0.66 -20.69
N LYS A 73 -11.01 0.29 -21.07
CA LYS A 73 -10.06 0.12 -22.19
C LYS A 73 -8.89 -0.76 -21.76
N LEU A 74 -8.33 -0.52 -20.56
CA LEU A 74 -7.21 -1.30 -20.05
C LEU A 74 -7.56 -2.78 -19.92
N LEU A 75 -8.75 -3.12 -19.41
CA LEU A 75 -9.22 -4.50 -19.26
C LEU A 75 -9.35 -5.28 -20.59
N LYS A 76 -9.34 -4.60 -21.74
CA LYS A 76 -9.33 -5.23 -23.07
C LYS A 76 -7.91 -5.51 -23.60
N THR A 77 -6.88 -5.12 -22.86
CA THR A 77 -5.48 -5.30 -23.24
C THR A 77 -4.83 -6.46 -22.48
N ASN A 78 -3.62 -6.83 -22.87
CA ASN A 78 -2.83 -7.82 -22.13
C ASN A 78 -2.23 -7.20 -20.86
N LEU A 79 -2.75 -7.59 -19.70
CA LEU A 79 -2.34 -7.09 -18.37
C LEU A 79 -1.12 -7.79 -17.78
N HIS A 80 -0.48 -8.71 -18.51
CA HIS A 80 0.64 -9.49 -18.00
C HIS A 80 1.75 -8.58 -17.39
N PHE A 81 2.09 -7.48 -18.06
CA PHE A 81 3.10 -6.52 -17.58
C PHE A 81 2.52 -5.34 -16.77
N ALA A 82 1.20 -5.32 -16.50
CA ALA A 82 0.55 -4.27 -15.74
C ALA A 82 0.71 -4.49 -14.23
N ARG A 83 0.96 -3.41 -13.48
CA ARG A 83 1.03 -3.44 -12.01
C ARG A 83 0.26 -2.32 -11.38
N ILE A 84 -0.32 -2.57 -10.22
CA ILE A 84 -0.92 -1.54 -9.39
C ILE A 84 0.03 -1.30 -8.23
N ASN A 85 0.86 -0.26 -8.36
CA ASN A 85 1.86 0.06 -7.35
C ASN A 85 1.19 0.61 -6.08
N ALA A 86 0.16 1.44 -6.26
CA ALA A 86 -0.52 2.06 -5.13
C ALA A 86 -1.99 2.34 -5.43
N VAL A 87 -2.81 2.12 -4.41
CA VAL A 87 -4.19 2.61 -4.33
C VAL A 87 -4.23 3.72 -3.29
N PHE A 88 -4.77 4.87 -3.67
CA PHE A 88 -5.01 6.00 -2.79
C PHE A 88 -6.50 6.17 -2.65
N VAL A 89 -7.00 6.28 -1.43
CA VAL A 89 -8.34 6.80 -1.15
C VAL A 89 -8.14 8.24 -0.70
N ARG A 90 -8.92 9.17 -1.28
CA ARG A 90 -8.84 10.62 -1.09
C ARG A 90 -10.23 11.22 -1.00
N ARG A 91 -10.33 12.40 -0.36
CA ARG A 91 -11.49 13.27 -0.52
C ARG A 91 -11.46 13.88 -1.93
N ASN A 92 -12.63 14.12 -2.52
CA ASN A 92 -12.74 14.64 -3.88
C ASN A 92 -11.80 15.82 -4.15
N VAL A 93 -10.97 15.65 -5.19
CA VAL A 93 -10.23 16.72 -5.85
C VAL A 93 -10.73 16.68 -7.28
N ASN A 94 -11.26 17.81 -7.78
CA ASN A 94 -11.83 18.02 -9.13
C ASN A 94 -11.11 17.21 -10.23
N ALA A 95 -11.48 15.95 -10.34
CA ALA A 95 -10.88 15.01 -11.25
C ALA A 95 -11.40 15.35 -12.65
N ARG A 96 -10.50 15.49 -13.61
CA ARG A 96 -10.92 15.55 -15.01
C ARG A 96 -11.36 14.15 -15.42
N GLU A 97 -12.67 13.95 -15.54
CA GLU A 97 -13.33 12.72 -16.01
C GLU A 97 -13.14 11.46 -15.14
N PRO A 98 -13.60 11.46 -13.88
CA PRO A 98 -13.51 10.26 -13.05
C PRO A 98 -14.44 9.15 -13.57
N GLU A 99 -14.08 7.90 -13.31
CA GLU A 99 -14.92 6.74 -13.56
C GLU A 99 -15.71 6.39 -12.29
N HIS A 100 -16.96 5.95 -12.44
CA HIS A 100 -17.85 5.63 -11.31
C HIS A 100 -18.20 4.14 -11.20
N ASP A 101 -17.82 3.34 -12.21
CA ASP A 101 -18.13 1.91 -12.23
C ASP A 101 -17.18 1.12 -11.32
N LEU A 102 -17.61 0.90 -10.08
CA LEU A 102 -16.87 0.11 -9.10
C LEU A 102 -16.73 -1.37 -9.48
N GLY A 103 -17.61 -1.89 -10.35
CA GLY A 103 -17.52 -3.24 -10.89
C GLY A 103 -16.30 -3.40 -11.78
N LEU A 104 -16.05 -2.43 -12.66
CA LEU A 104 -14.82 -2.39 -13.47
C LEU A 104 -13.57 -2.25 -12.62
N LEU A 105 -13.60 -1.39 -11.60
CA LEU A 105 -12.47 -1.22 -10.68
C LEU A 105 -12.16 -2.51 -9.92
N ARG A 106 -13.19 -3.18 -9.38
CA ARG A 106 -13.07 -4.47 -8.69
C ARG A 106 -12.48 -5.52 -9.62
N LYS A 107 -12.97 -5.62 -10.86
CA LYS A 107 -12.44 -6.54 -11.88
C LYS A 107 -10.97 -6.26 -12.20
N LEU A 108 -10.58 -4.99 -12.28
CA LEU A 108 -9.17 -4.63 -12.50
C LEU A 108 -8.29 -5.07 -11.33
N LEU A 109 -8.70 -4.78 -10.10
CA LEU A 109 -7.95 -5.13 -8.89
C LEU A 109 -7.82 -6.65 -8.71
N SER A 110 -8.86 -7.42 -9.05
CA SER A 110 -8.82 -8.89 -8.99
C SER A 110 -8.02 -9.51 -10.13
N SER A 111 -7.88 -8.83 -11.27
CA SER A 111 -7.15 -9.34 -12.44
C SER A 111 -5.66 -8.98 -12.43
N CYS A 112 -5.25 -8.00 -11.62
CA CYS A 112 -3.87 -7.56 -11.54
C CYS A 112 -3.10 -8.26 -10.42
N LEU A 113 -1.79 -8.41 -10.63
CA LEU A 113 -0.81 -8.85 -9.63
C LEU A 113 -0.85 -7.98 -8.36
N PRO A 114 -0.32 -8.48 -7.22
CA PRO A 114 -0.60 -7.94 -5.89
C PRO A 114 -0.34 -6.45 -5.79
N VAL A 115 -1.33 -5.73 -5.24
CA VAL A 115 -1.24 -4.30 -4.95
C VAL A 115 -0.16 -4.08 -3.91
N GLN A 116 0.83 -3.25 -4.20
CA GLN A 116 1.97 -3.11 -3.28
C GLN A 116 1.63 -2.24 -2.07
N ARG A 117 0.92 -1.13 -2.30
CA ARG A 117 0.61 -0.13 -1.27
C ARG A 117 -0.85 0.30 -1.26
N LEU A 118 -1.42 0.41 -0.06
CA LEU A 118 -2.69 1.08 0.18
C LEU A 118 -2.46 2.36 1.01
N ASN A 119 -3.02 3.48 0.55
CA ASN A 119 -2.96 4.77 1.23
C ASN A 119 -4.36 5.24 1.61
N LEU A 120 -4.61 5.33 2.90
CA LEU A 120 -5.84 5.80 3.53
C LEU A 120 -5.51 7.04 4.37
N THR A 121 -5.49 8.21 3.74
CA THR A 121 -5.14 9.47 4.43
C THR A 121 -6.36 10.11 5.10
N GLU A 122 -6.11 10.98 6.07
CA GLU A 122 -7.13 11.55 6.98
C GLU A 122 -8.35 12.15 6.30
N GLU A 123 -8.16 12.96 5.25
CA GLU A 123 -9.25 13.59 4.50
C GLU A 123 -10.26 12.57 3.96
N SER A 124 -9.82 11.33 3.78
CA SER A 124 -10.57 10.25 3.15
C SER A 124 -11.35 9.42 4.16
N LEU A 125 -10.94 9.42 5.42
CA LEU A 125 -11.45 8.49 6.42
C LEU A 125 -12.73 9.01 7.10
N SER A 126 -12.88 10.33 7.28
CA SER A 126 -14.12 10.90 7.81
C SER A 126 -15.33 10.60 6.94
N GLU A 127 -15.16 10.55 5.62
CA GLU A 127 -16.23 10.25 4.65
C GLU A 127 -16.38 8.75 4.36
N LEU A 128 -15.34 7.93 4.63
CA LEU A 128 -15.52 6.48 4.65
C LEU A 128 -16.44 6.04 5.79
N LEU A 129 -16.36 6.74 6.92
CA LEU A 129 -17.19 6.48 8.11
C LEU A 129 -18.67 6.84 7.92
N THR A 130 -19.05 7.59 6.87
CA THR A 130 -20.45 8.00 6.61
C THR A 130 -21.25 7.01 5.74
N GLY A 131 -20.82 5.75 5.63
CA GLY A 131 -21.58 4.69 4.93
C GLY A 131 -20.89 4.08 3.71
N ASN A 132 -19.78 4.63 3.24
CA ASN A 132 -19.05 4.11 2.08
C ASN A 132 -18.10 2.96 2.37
N LEU A 133 -17.88 2.66 3.65
CA LEU A 133 -16.88 1.67 4.05
C LEU A 133 -17.19 0.27 3.48
N GLU A 134 -18.46 -0.13 3.47
CA GLU A 134 -18.90 -1.42 2.91
C GLU A 134 -18.71 -1.45 1.39
N ALA A 135 -19.09 -0.37 0.69
CA ALA A 135 -18.92 -0.25 -0.75
C ALA A 135 -17.45 -0.39 -1.18
N LEU A 136 -16.51 0.04 -0.33
CA LEU A 136 -15.06 -0.02 -0.56
C LEU A 136 -14.36 -1.20 0.13
N GLU A 137 -15.10 -2.19 0.64
CA GLU A 137 -14.53 -3.40 1.27
C GLU A 137 -13.49 -4.09 0.41
N PHE A 138 -13.78 -4.23 -0.89
CA PHE A 138 -12.87 -4.86 -1.85
C PHE A 138 -11.56 -4.10 -2.06
N VAL A 139 -11.49 -2.83 -1.66
CA VAL A 139 -10.30 -2.00 -1.74
C VAL A 139 -9.49 -2.10 -0.45
N TRP A 140 -10.12 -1.88 0.71
CA TRP A 140 -9.37 -1.89 1.97
C TRP A 140 -9.05 -3.31 2.45
N LYS A 141 -9.73 -4.34 1.94
CA LYS A 141 -9.32 -5.74 2.16
C LYS A 141 -8.27 -6.26 1.18
N LEU A 142 -7.65 -5.40 0.35
CA LEU A 142 -6.59 -5.84 -0.55
C LEU A 142 -5.36 -6.35 0.23
N PRO A 143 -4.76 -7.48 -0.16
CA PRO A 143 -3.54 -7.98 0.44
C PRO A 143 -2.34 -7.14 -0.02
N VAL A 144 -1.98 -6.12 0.77
CA VAL A 144 -0.90 -5.17 0.45
C VAL A 144 0.36 -5.40 1.27
N GLN A 145 1.51 -4.97 0.75
CA GLN A 145 2.78 -5.03 1.48
C GLN A 145 3.02 -3.82 2.39
N SER A 146 2.51 -2.65 1.99
CA SER A 146 2.66 -1.40 2.73
C SER A 146 1.27 -0.77 2.92
N LEU A 147 0.90 -0.54 4.17
CA LEU A 147 -0.31 0.19 4.54
C LEU A 147 0.09 1.57 5.05
N GLN A 148 -0.50 2.62 4.51
CA GLN A 148 -0.32 3.98 5.00
C GLN A 148 -1.67 4.52 5.47
N VAL A 149 -1.74 4.92 6.74
CA VAL A 149 -2.96 5.33 7.45
C VAL A 149 -2.74 6.63 8.21
N SER A 150 -3.80 7.34 8.55
CA SER A 150 -3.76 8.36 9.61
C SER A 150 -4.10 7.77 10.98
N GLN A 151 -3.94 8.55 12.05
CA GLN A 151 -4.39 8.15 13.39
C GLN A 151 -5.92 7.94 13.51
N TYR A 152 -6.69 8.41 12.53
CA TYR A 152 -8.16 8.31 12.49
C TYR A 152 -8.67 7.14 11.64
N CYS A 153 -7.78 6.22 11.23
CA CYS A 153 -8.19 5.05 10.45
C CYS A 153 -9.17 4.17 11.24
N PRO A 154 -10.29 3.73 10.62
CA PRO A 154 -11.25 2.81 11.25
C PRO A 154 -10.56 1.56 11.80
N GLY A 155 -11.00 1.14 12.99
CA GLY A 155 -10.38 0.03 13.72
C GLY A 155 -10.42 -1.29 12.95
N GLU A 156 -11.50 -1.54 12.22
CA GLU A 156 -11.72 -2.72 11.39
C GLU A 156 -10.72 -2.84 10.23
N ILE A 157 -10.33 -1.73 9.60
CA ILE A 157 -9.31 -1.72 8.54
C ILE A 157 -7.94 -2.06 9.12
N ILE A 158 -7.59 -1.43 10.24
CA ILE A 158 -6.35 -1.71 10.97
C ILE A 158 -6.29 -3.17 11.41
N GLN A 159 -7.38 -3.68 12.00
CA GLN A 159 -7.49 -5.05 12.48
C GLN A 159 -7.31 -6.05 11.34
N PHE A 160 -7.99 -5.84 10.20
CA PHE A 160 -7.82 -6.67 9.01
C PHE A 160 -6.35 -6.71 8.58
N HIS A 161 -5.71 -5.55 8.44
CA HIS A 161 -4.35 -5.51 7.91
C HIS A 161 -3.30 -6.05 8.87
N LEU A 162 -3.42 -5.80 10.17
CA LEU A 162 -2.49 -6.37 11.14
C LEU A 162 -2.63 -7.90 11.18
N PHE A 163 -3.84 -8.43 11.31
CA PHE A 163 -3.99 -9.85 11.67
C PHE A 163 -4.36 -10.78 10.51
N GLN A 164 -4.96 -10.28 9.44
CA GLN A 164 -5.43 -11.11 8.31
C GLN A 164 -4.59 -10.92 7.05
N ASN A 165 -4.03 -9.73 6.80
CA ASN A 165 -3.18 -9.49 5.64
C ASN A 165 -1.77 -10.06 5.85
N GLN A 166 -1.55 -11.29 5.39
CA GLN A 166 -0.25 -12.00 5.49
C GLN A 166 0.88 -11.32 4.71
N ASN A 167 0.55 -10.48 3.71
CA ASN A 167 1.54 -9.82 2.87
C ASN A 167 2.08 -8.53 3.50
N LEU A 168 1.45 -8.01 4.56
CA LEU A 168 1.83 -6.73 5.17
C LEU A 168 3.21 -6.84 5.82
N LYS A 169 4.11 -5.95 5.38
CA LYS A 169 5.49 -5.78 5.86
C LYS A 169 5.70 -4.44 6.54
N GLU A 170 4.88 -3.44 6.22
CA GLU A 170 5.08 -2.07 6.67
C GLU A 170 3.75 -1.37 6.97
N VAL A 171 3.67 -0.67 8.10
CA VAL A 171 2.59 0.24 8.46
C VAL A 171 3.16 1.63 8.65
N THR A 172 2.71 2.58 7.83
CA THR A 172 3.06 3.99 7.93
C THR A 172 1.90 4.76 8.55
N ILE A 173 2.13 5.46 9.65
CA ILE A 173 1.13 6.22 10.39
C ILE A 173 1.45 7.71 10.21
N ARG A 174 0.56 8.43 9.52
CA ARG A 174 0.62 9.89 9.39
C ARG A 174 -0.10 10.58 10.53
N ARG A 175 0.39 11.76 10.91
CA ARG A 175 -0.17 12.56 12.02
C ARG A 175 -0.34 11.69 13.26
N ALA A 176 0.66 10.86 13.53
CA ALA A 176 0.56 9.88 14.59
C ALA A 176 0.66 10.58 15.95
N SER A 177 -0.10 10.07 16.92
CA SER A 177 0.14 10.33 18.33
C SER A 177 0.89 9.15 18.97
N TYR A 178 1.63 9.42 20.05
CA TYR A 178 2.31 8.37 20.82
C TYR A 178 1.36 7.22 21.16
N ASN A 179 0.16 7.54 21.66
CA ASN A 179 -0.84 6.56 22.10
C ASN A 179 -1.27 5.64 20.95
N VAL A 180 -1.47 6.17 19.74
CA VAL A 180 -1.87 5.36 18.59
C VAL A 180 -0.74 4.44 18.16
N VAL A 181 0.49 4.94 18.06
CA VAL A 181 1.65 4.11 17.69
C VAL A 181 1.87 3.01 18.72
N HIS A 182 1.90 3.36 20.00
CA HIS A 182 2.06 2.42 21.10
C HIS A 182 0.96 1.35 21.10
N ARG A 183 -0.31 1.75 20.92
CA ARG A 183 -1.44 0.81 20.82
C ARG A 183 -1.25 -0.17 19.66
N LEU A 184 -0.91 0.31 18.47
CA LEU A 184 -0.77 -0.56 17.30
C LEU A 184 0.36 -1.56 17.47
N MET A 185 1.47 -1.13 18.07
CA MET A 185 2.58 -2.02 18.39
C MET A 185 2.20 -3.07 19.42
N LYS A 186 1.58 -2.66 20.53
CA LYS A 186 1.11 -3.61 21.55
C LYS A 186 0.08 -4.58 20.98
N SER A 187 -0.79 -4.09 20.09
CA SER A 187 -1.77 -4.93 19.40
C SER A 187 -1.10 -5.95 18.49
N TRP A 188 -0.04 -5.55 17.78
CA TRP A 188 0.76 -6.43 16.94
C TRP A 188 1.52 -7.48 17.76
N GLU A 189 2.21 -7.06 18.82
CA GLU A 189 2.95 -7.95 19.74
C GLU A 189 2.03 -9.01 20.37
N GLN A 190 0.80 -8.65 20.73
CA GLN A 190 -0.17 -9.53 21.40
C GLN A 190 -1.13 -10.25 20.44
N GLU A 191 -1.01 -10.05 19.12
CA GLU A 191 -1.89 -10.63 18.10
C GLU A 191 -3.40 -10.36 18.32
N ARG A 192 -3.73 -9.25 18.96
CA ARG A 192 -5.12 -8.81 19.22
C ARG A 192 -5.19 -7.30 19.38
N MET A 193 -6.33 -6.69 19.08
CA MET A 193 -6.51 -5.26 19.33
C MET A 193 -6.50 -4.96 20.83
N VAL A 194 -5.61 -4.05 21.26
CA VAL A 194 -5.52 -3.55 22.64
C VAL A 194 -6.26 -2.21 22.75
N LYS A 195 -6.89 -1.95 23.90
CA LYS A 195 -7.57 -0.66 24.18
C LYS A 195 -6.54 0.47 24.32
N VAL A 196 -6.96 1.70 24.02
CA VAL A 196 -6.09 2.89 24.16
C VAL A 196 -5.93 3.19 25.65
N GLU A 197 -4.71 3.15 26.14
CA GLU A 197 -4.34 3.81 27.40
C GLU A 197 -3.75 5.19 27.06
N ILE A 198 -4.34 6.26 27.61
CA ILE A 198 -3.87 7.62 27.39
C ILE A 198 -2.68 7.85 28.31
N ALA A 199 -1.47 7.86 27.76
CA ALA A 199 -0.24 7.97 28.55
C ALA A 199 0.21 9.43 28.80
N GLY A 200 -0.44 10.42 28.17
CA GLY A 200 -0.01 11.83 28.25
C GLY A 200 1.35 12.13 27.62
N LYS A 201 1.92 11.18 26.88
CA LYS A 201 3.28 11.24 26.32
C LYS A 201 3.35 11.96 24.98
N ALA A 202 4.47 12.64 24.77
CA ALA A 202 4.79 13.29 23.50
C ALA A 202 5.30 12.28 22.45
N LEU A 203 5.30 12.68 21.18
CA LEU A 203 5.65 11.78 20.07
C LEU A 203 7.16 11.48 19.99
N ASP A 204 8.01 12.39 20.45
CA ASP A 204 9.47 12.24 20.55
C ASP A 204 9.89 11.17 21.58
N GLU A 205 9.03 10.90 22.56
CA GLU A 205 9.20 9.78 23.51
C GLU A 205 9.08 8.39 22.86
N LEU A 206 8.73 8.29 21.57
CA LEU A 206 8.77 7.03 20.83
C LEU A 206 10.19 6.42 20.79
N SER A 207 11.23 7.23 20.98
CA SER A 207 12.61 6.74 21.18
C SER A 207 12.71 5.74 22.34
N GLY A 208 11.95 5.94 23.42
CA GLY A 208 11.86 5.00 24.54
C GLY A 208 11.16 3.68 24.19
N LEU A 209 10.41 3.66 23.08
CA LEU A 209 9.90 2.45 22.45
C LEU A 209 10.85 1.93 21.36
N GLY A 210 12.13 2.31 21.34
CA GLY A 210 13.10 1.79 20.37
C GLY A 210 12.88 2.26 18.92
N PHE A 211 12.14 3.35 18.70
CA PHE A 211 12.14 4.00 17.39
C PHE A 211 13.43 4.76 17.18
N SER A 212 14.02 4.62 16.00
CA SER A 212 15.18 5.41 15.57
C SER A 212 14.76 6.45 14.52
N THR A 213 15.28 7.66 14.64
CA THR A 213 15.22 8.69 13.58
C THR A 213 16.31 8.42 12.54
N ASN A 214 16.01 8.63 11.26
CA ASN A 214 16.93 8.19 10.19
C ASN A 214 18.12 9.12 9.90
N THR A 215 18.33 10.33 10.42
CA THR A 215 19.49 11.25 10.17
C THR A 215 20.15 11.47 8.77
N TYR A 216 19.92 10.67 7.70
CA TYR A 216 20.39 10.91 6.30
C TYR A 216 19.46 11.63 5.24
N LEU A 217 18.12 11.58 5.31
CA LEU A 217 17.12 12.37 4.55
C LEU A 217 16.62 13.69 5.23
N MET A 218 17.15 14.86 4.85
CA MET A 218 17.00 16.17 5.51
C MET A 218 15.59 16.84 5.60
N SER A 219 14.46 16.17 5.34
CA SER A 219 13.15 16.87 5.35
C SER A 219 11.96 16.01 5.79
N HIS A 220 11.79 15.82 7.11
CA HIS A 220 10.71 15.07 7.78
C HIS A 220 11.02 13.58 7.96
N TRP A 221 11.72 13.29 9.05
CA TRP A 221 12.21 11.97 9.39
C TRP A 221 11.09 11.04 9.83
N PRO A 222 10.79 9.97 9.08
CA PRO A 222 10.02 8.90 9.65
C PRO A 222 10.83 8.25 10.77
N MET A 223 10.27 8.24 11.98
CA MET A 223 10.73 7.31 13.00
C MET A 223 10.32 5.90 12.57
N ALA A 224 11.23 4.94 12.67
CA ALA A 224 10.96 3.55 12.30
C ALA A 224 11.33 2.56 13.41
N ARG A 225 10.52 1.51 13.56
CA ARG A 225 10.84 0.33 14.38
C ARG A 225 10.25 -0.92 13.74
N THR A 226 11.04 -1.99 13.67
CA THR A 226 10.55 -3.32 13.30
C THR A 226 10.15 -4.08 14.56
N VAL A 227 8.97 -4.69 14.54
CA VAL A 227 8.40 -5.43 15.68
C VAL A 227 8.03 -6.83 15.22
N GLN A 228 8.42 -7.82 16.01
CA GLN A 228 8.05 -9.22 15.81
C GLN A 228 6.88 -9.57 16.74
N ASN A 229 5.88 -10.29 16.24
CA ASN A 229 4.79 -10.82 17.05
C ASN A 229 5.11 -12.25 17.58
N SER A 230 4.19 -12.85 18.34
CA SER A 230 4.33 -14.22 18.87
C SER A 230 4.48 -15.30 17.80
N SER A 231 3.88 -15.13 16.61
CA SER A 231 4.06 -16.07 15.48
C SER A 231 5.39 -15.90 14.73
N GLY A 232 6.25 -14.96 15.13
CA GLY A 232 7.54 -14.71 14.51
C GLY A 232 7.49 -13.81 13.27
N ARG A 233 6.31 -13.32 12.90
CA ARG A 233 6.13 -12.38 11.79
C ARG A 233 6.60 -10.99 12.19
N GLN A 234 7.28 -10.31 11.27
CA GLN A 234 7.83 -8.97 11.48
C GLN A 234 7.12 -7.93 10.62
N ILE A 235 6.83 -6.76 11.21
CA ILE A 235 6.31 -5.58 10.52
C ILE A 235 7.13 -4.35 10.93
N SER A 236 7.44 -3.50 9.97
CA SER A 236 8.04 -2.18 10.21
C SER A 236 6.94 -1.12 10.42
N PHE A 237 6.95 -0.46 11.57
CA PHE A 237 6.14 0.72 11.84
C PHE A 237 6.94 1.96 11.48
N ARG A 238 6.36 2.83 10.65
CA ARG A 238 6.90 4.15 10.31
C ARG A 238 5.96 5.24 10.77
N VAL A 239 6.51 6.30 11.33
CA VAL A 239 5.71 7.38 11.93
C VAL A 239 6.09 8.70 11.29
N PHE A 240 5.10 9.37 10.69
CA PHE A 240 5.23 10.74 10.20
C PHE A 240 4.43 11.68 11.10
N PRO A 241 5.07 12.68 11.73
CA PRO A 241 4.37 13.65 12.59
C PRO A 241 3.38 14.53 11.81
N TYR A 242 3.56 14.70 10.49
CA TYR A 242 2.79 15.65 9.65
C TYR A 242 2.10 15.02 8.42
#